data_AF-A0A843II81-F1
#
_entry.id   AF-A0A843II81-F1
#
_cell.length_a   1.000
_cell.length_b   1.000
_cell.length_c   1.000
_cell.angle_alpha   90.00
_cell.angle_beta   90.00
_cell.angle_gamma   90.00
#
_symmetry.space_group_name_H-M   'P 1'
#
loop_
_entity.id
_entity.type
_entity.pdbx_description
1 polymer ?
#
loop_
_entity_poly.entity_id
_entity_poly.type
_entity_poly.pdbx_seq_one_letter_code
_entity_poly.pdbx_strand_id
1 'polypeptide(L)'
;ILYGTPGGYGVVSGRKGVRIGINAYINGFLTEENVRIRRNPIEFTIRPPTPEDEGDALASYSDISKDYDGFKLSADAGDIFYDEIVTAFGSNGIGKTTFAKMLAGVEKPTTGEVDEEVTIAYKPQYLVSDFEGSVSDFLYMNAPSYGSKIFESEIMMPFALDDMLEKQVSKLSGGELQRLAIAATLSKDAEIYLFDEPTAFLDVEQRLVAARVIRKMVESRNAASLIVDHDIVFIDYISDRAMVFNGTPGLEGHASKPTDLRTSMNEFLGNLNITFRRDKETKRPRVNKLDSYLDREQKEKGEYYYLSD
;
A
#
# COMPACT_ATOMS: atom_id res chain seq x y z
N ILE A 1 4.72 23.00 8.04
CA ILE A 1 3.48 22.22 7.77
C ILE A 1 2.51 23.17 7.11
N LEU A 2 1.90 22.80 5.99
CA LEU A 2 0.82 23.57 5.40
C LEU A 2 -0.51 22.95 5.87
N TYR A 3 -1.45 23.76 6.31
CA TYR A 3 -2.77 23.31 6.75
C TYR A 3 -3.86 24.26 6.28
N GLY A 4 -5.08 23.77 6.14
CA GLY A 4 -6.21 24.57 5.66
C GLY A 4 -7.30 23.70 5.04
N THR A 5 -8.07 24.28 4.15
CA THR A 5 -9.14 23.59 3.42
C THR A 5 -8.76 23.50 1.94
N PRO A 6 -8.66 22.29 1.35
CA PRO A 6 -8.40 22.14 -0.09
C PRO A 6 -9.35 22.99 -0.94
N GLY A 7 -8.81 23.71 -1.93
CA GLY A 7 -9.59 24.62 -2.77
C GLY A 7 -10.09 25.91 -2.09
N GLY A 8 -9.94 26.04 -0.77
CA GLY A 8 -10.37 27.20 0.01
C GLY A 8 -9.22 28.11 0.44
N TYR A 9 -8.42 27.66 1.41
CA TYR A 9 -7.30 28.43 1.96
C TYR A 9 -6.18 27.52 2.45
N GLY A 10 -4.96 28.06 2.54
CA GLY A 10 -3.80 27.38 3.10
C GLY A 10 -2.98 28.31 3.97
N VAL A 11 -2.50 27.79 5.10
CA VAL A 11 -1.68 28.49 6.09
C VAL A 11 -0.36 27.74 6.27
N VAL A 12 0.74 28.47 6.33
CA VAL A 12 2.07 27.92 6.59
C VAL A 12 2.37 28.03 8.09
N SER A 13 2.62 26.89 8.74
CA SER A 13 3.04 26.85 10.15
C SER A 13 4.40 27.52 10.38
N GLY A 14 4.71 27.81 11.64
CA GLY A 14 6.07 28.16 12.06
C GLY A 14 7.09 27.08 11.68
N ARG A 15 8.38 27.46 11.66
CA ARG A 15 9.48 26.52 11.42
C ARG A 15 9.63 25.58 12.61
N LYS A 16 9.65 24.28 12.35
CA LYS A 16 9.80 23.23 13.38
C LYS A 16 10.94 22.31 13.00
N GLY A 17 11.62 21.73 13.99
CA GLY A 17 12.57 20.65 13.74
C GLY A 17 11.85 19.45 13.08
N VAL A 18 12.52 18.74 12.18
CA VAL A 18 11.91 17.67 11.35
C VAL A 18 11.10 16.67 12.17
N ARG A 19 11.65 16.18 13.29
CA ARG A 19 10.94 15.24 14.19
C ARG A 19 9.66 15.86 14.77
N ILE A 20 9.76 17.08 15.32
CA ILE A 20 8.64 17.78 15.97
C ILE A 20 7.53 18.04 14.95
N GLY A 21 7.90 18.49 13.75
CA GLY A 21 6.94 18.75 12.68
C GLY A 21 6.20 17.48 12.24
N ILE A 22 6.91 16.38 11.99
CA ILE A 22 6.27 15.12 11.60
C ILE A 22 5.37 14.58 12.72
N ASN A 23 5.82 14.63 13.98
CA ASN A 23 5.02 14.12 15.10
C ASN A 23 3.76 14.98 15.32
N ALA A 24 3.87 16.32 15.24
CA ALA A 24 2.70 17.20 15.30
C ALA A 24 1.70 16.93 14.17
N TYR A 25 2.19 16.68 12.95
CA TYR A 25 1.36 16.32 11.81
C TYR A 25 0.65 14.97 12.02
N ILE A 26 1.37 13.95 12.51
CA ILE A 26 0.82 12.64 12.84
C ILE A 26 -0.25 12.74 13.93
N ASN A 27 0.02 13.48 15.00
CA ASN A 27 -0.93 13.72 16.09
C ASN A 27 -2.15 14.56 15.68
N GLY A 28 -2.09 15.22 14.52
CA GLY A 28 -3.19 16.05 14.00
C GLY A 28 -3.37 17.38 14.73
N PHE A 29 -2.38 17.81 15.52
CA PHE A 29 -2.46 19.03 16.33
C PHE A 29 -1.14 19.83 16.29
N LEU A 30 -1.24 21.10 15.93
CA LEU A 30 -0.15 22.05 15.85
C LEU A 30 -0.15 22.91 17.12
N THR A 31 0.67 22.54 18.10
CA THR A 31 0.65 23.14 19.44
C THR A 31 0.95 24.64 19.46
N GLU A 32 1.96 25.11 18.69
CA GLU A 32 2.35 26.52 18.68
C GLU A 32 1.28 27.41 18.03
N GLU A 33 0.60 26.87 17.02
CA GLU A 33 -0.49 27.55 16.31
C GLU A 33 -1.85 27.35 16.98
N ASN A 34 -1.93 26.49 18.00
CA ASN A 34 -3.18 26.04 18.64
C ASN A 34 -4.25 25.60 17.63
N VAL A 35 -3.83 24.86 16.59
CA VAL A 35 -4.70 24.41 15.49
C VAL A 35 -4.78 22.90 15.44
N ARG A 36 -6.00 22.37 15.39
CA ARG A 36 -6.28 20.96 15.10
C ARG A 36 -6.46 20.78 13.59
N ILE A 37 -5.55 20.04 12.96
CA ILE A 37 -5.59 19.75 11.52
C ILE A 37 -6.27 18.41 11.22
N ARG A 38 -6.33 17.50 12.20
CA ARG A 38 -7.04 16.21 12.10
C ARG A 38 -7.77 15.89 13.40
N ARG A 39 -8.94 15.25 13.30
CA ARG A 39 -9.72 14.82 14.48
C ARG A 39 -8.99 13.75 15.29
N ASN A 40 -8.57 12.69 14.61
CA ASN A 40 -7.87 11.56 15.21
C ASN A 40 -6.39 11.56 14.78
N PRO A 41 -5.47 11.14 15.66
CA PRO A 41 -4.07 10.95 15.29
C PRO A 41 -3.94 9.77 14.31
N ILE A 42 -2.81 9.73 13.61
CA ILE A 42 -2.39 8.54 12.86
C ILE A 42 -1.64 7.64 13.84
N GLU A 43 -2.12 6.43 14.04
CA GLU A 43 -1.54 5.48 14.97
C GLU A 43 -0.76 4.41 14.22
N PHE A 44 0.56 4.36 14.45
CA PHE A 44 1.41 3.27 13.99
C PHE A 44 1.47 2.21 15.10
N THR A 45 1.07 0.99 14.78
CA THR A 45 1.09 -0.12 15.73
C THR A 45 2.27 -1.03 15.42
N ILE A 46 2.93 -1.50 16.47
CA ILE A 46 3.87 -2.63 16.34
C ILE A 46 2.98 -3.86 16.48
N ARG A 47 2.68 -4.50 15.35
CA ARG A 47 1.97 -5.76 15.38
C ARG A 47 2.98 -6.85 15.77
N PRO A 48 2.67 -7.71 16.75
CA PRO A 48 3.45 -8.93 16.91
C PRO A 48 3.40 -9.71 15.59
N PRO A 49 4.40 -10.57 15.31
CA PRO A 49 4.30 -11.46 14.16
C PRO A 49 2.97 -12.17 14.22
N THR A 50 2.16 -12.04 13.17
CA THR A 50 1.02 -12.94 13.00
C THR A 50 1.62 -14.34 12.99
N PRO A 51 1.16 -15.28 13.84
CA PRO A 51 1.53 -16.68 13.69
C PRO A 51 1.33 -17.06 12.22
N GLU A 52 2.20 -17.89 11.64
CA GLU A 52 1.89 -18.50 10.34
C GLU A 52 0.51 -19.17 10.53
N ASP A 53 -0.53 -18.62 9.89
CA ASP A 53 -1.91 -19.00 10.16
C ASP A 53 -2.04 -20.51 9.94
N GLU A 54 -2.47 -21.25 10.96
CA GLU A 54 -2.83 -22.67 10.85
C GLU A 54 -4.21 -22.86 10.17
N GLY A 55 -4.73 -21.80 9.53
CA GLY A 55 -6.02 -21.78 8.84
C GLY A 55 -5.92 -22.23 7.39
N ASP A 56 -7.08 -22.50 6.78
CA ASP A 56 -7.16 -22.81 5.35
C ASP A 56 -6.79 -21.56 4.53
N ALA A 57 -5.86 -21.72 3.58
CA ALA A 57 -5.50 -20.67 2.64
C ALA A 57 -6.72 -20.29 1.78
N LEU A 58 -6.93 -18.99 1.59
CA LEU A 58 -7.94 -18.47 0.66
C LEU A 58 -7.52 -18.75 -0.79
N ALA A 59 -6.23 -18.54 -1.09
CA ALA A 59 -5.64 -18.82 -2.38
C ALA A 59 -4.18 -19.24 -2.20
N SER A 60 -3.69 -20.04 -3.15
CA SER A 60 -2.27 -20.41 -3.23
C SER A 60 -1.77 -20.26 -4.66
N TYR A 61 -0.47 -20.10 -4.82
CA TYR A 61 0.18 -20.17 -6.12
C TYR A 61 1.47 -20.98 -6.00
N SER A 62 1.78 -21.76 -7.04
CA SER A 62 3.01 -22.56 -7.05
C SER A 62 4.24 -21.67 -7.23
N ASP A 63 5.42 -22.28 -7.28
CA ASP A 63 6.57 -21.57 -7.83
C ASP A 63 6.23 -21.15 -9.27
N ILE A 64 6.20 -19.84 -9.52
CA ILE A 64 5.86 -19.28 -10.83
C ILE A 64 7.04 -18.53 -11.41
N SER A 65 7.16 -18.56 -12.74
CA SER A 65 8.15 -17.76 -13.44
C SER A 65 7.56 -17.06 -14.65
N LYS A 66 8.20 -15.96 -15.06
CA LYS A 66 7.90 -15.25 -16.29
C LYS A 66 9.17 -14.86 -17.01
N ASP A 67 9.27 -15.33 -18.24
CA ASP A 67 10.37 -15.02 -19.14
C ASP A 67 9.90 -14.05 -20.23
N TYR A 68 10.56 -12.90 -20.31
CA TYR A 68 10.51 -12.00 -21.46
C TYR A 68 11.86 -11.97 -22.16
N ASP A 69 11.92 -11.35 -23.34
CA ASP A 69 13.18 -11.09 -24.00
C ASP A 69 14.03 -10.12 -23.15
N GLY A 70 15.13 -10.64 -22.58
CA GLY A 70 16.06 -9.88 -21.74
C GLY A 70 15.67 -9.70 -20.26
N PHE A 71 14.50 -10.17 -19.81
CA PHE A 71 14.09 -10.08 -18.40
C PHE A 71 13.47 -11.40 -17.90
N LYS A 72 13.88 -11.83 -16.70
CA LYS A 72 13.32 -13.02 -16.03
C LYS A 72 12.78 -12.70 -14.65
N LEU A 73 11.61 -13.22 -14.33
CA LEU A 73 11.02 -13.15 -13.00
C LEU A 73 10.79 -14.56 -12.47
N SER A 74 11.15 -14.80 -11.22
CA SER A 74 10.75 -15.97 -10.43
C SER A 74 10.04 -15.52 -9.16
N ALA A 75 9.08 -16.30 -8.69
CA ALA A 75 8.44 -16.11 -7.41
C ALA A 75 8.28 -17.46 -6.71
N ASP A 76 8.68 -17.53 -5.45
CA ASP A 76 8.48 -18.72 -4.62
C ASP A 76 6.99 -18.93 -4.37
N ALA A 77 6.57 -20.19 -4.29
CA ALA A 77 5.21 -20.57 -3.91
C ALA A 77 4.76 -19.87 -2.62
N GLY A 78 3.49 -19.49 -2.57
CA GLY A 78 2.95 -18.76 -1.42
C GLY A 78 1.45 -18.92 -1.25
N ASP A 79 1.04 -18.72 0.01
CA ASP A 79 -0.35 -18.78 0.46
C ASP A 79 -0.82 -17.40 0.90
N ILE A 80 -2.06 -17.09 0.56
CA ILE A 80 -2.80 -15.89 0.97
C ILE A 80 -3.98 -16.34 1.83
N PHE A 81 -4.11 -15.79 3.03
CA PHE A 81 -5.15 -16.13 3.99
C PHE A 81 -6.28 -15.11 4.00
N TYR A 82 -7.42 -15.50 4.59
CA TYR A 82 -8.54 -14.60 4.84
C TYR A 82 -8.16 -13.47 5.80
N ASP A 83 -8.77 -12.29 5.62
CA ASP A 83 -8.54 -11.08 6.42
C ASP A 83 -7.09 -10.59 6.44
N GLU A 84 -6.26 -11.05 5.48
CA GLU A 84 -4.85 -10.73 5.38
C GLU A 84 -4.57 -9.62 4.36
N ILE A 85 -3.64 -8.74 4.69
CA ILE A 85 -3.02 -7.83 3.71
C ILE A 85 -1.55 -8.22 3.52
N VAL A 86 -1.25 -8.77 2.35
CA VAL A 86 0.12 -9.05 1.90
C VAL A 86 0.62 -7.86 1.09
N THR A 87 1.80 -7.34 1.42
CA THR A 87 2.47 -6.33 0.58
C THR A 87 3.67 -6.90 -0.15
N ALA A 88 3.84 -6.51 -1.41
CA ALA A 88 4.96 -6.88 -2.24
C ALA A 88 5.79 -5.64 -2.55
N PHE A 89 7.05 -5.61 -2.08
CA PHE A 89 7.89 -4.43 -2.23
C PHE A 89 9.34 -4.77 -2.64
N GLY A 90 9.98 -3.79 -3.27
CA GLY A 90 11.32 -3.93 -3.85
C GLY A 90 11.62 -2.82 -4.85
N SER A 91 12.80 -2.85 -5.46
CA SER A 91 13.23 -1.84 -6.44
C SER A 91 12.33 -1.80 -7.69
N ASN A 92 12.33 -0.69 -8.42
CA ASN A 92 11.60 -0.59 -9.68
C ASN A 92 12.28 -1.43 -10.77
N GLY A 93 11.49 -1.93 -11.73
CA GLY A 93 12.00 -2.75 -12.84
C GLY A 93 12.40 -4.18 -12.45
N ILE A 94 11.97 -4.66 -11.28
CA ILE A 94 12.32 -5.99 -10.75
C ILE A 94 11.18 -7.02 -10.91
N GLY A 95 10.09 -6.66 -11.58
CA GLY A 95 8.99 -7.57 -11.90
C GLY A 95 7.77 -7.53 -10.96
N LYS A 96 7.65 -6.58 -10.03
CA LYS A 96 6.48 -6.47 -9.14
C LYS A 96 5.14 -6.38 -9.89
N THR A 97 5.06 -5.49 -10.89
CA THR A 97 3.87 -5.36 -11.76
C THR A 97 3.62 -6.61 -12.59
N THR A 98 4.68 -7.31 -13.03
CA THR A 98 4.54 -8.59 -13.74
C THR A 98 3.95 -9.65 -12.82
N PHE A 99 4.42 -9.75 -11.58
CA PHE A 99 3.85 -10.63 -10.56
C PHE A 99 2.37 -10.33 -10.30
N ALA A 100 2.04 -9.05 -10.10
CA ALA A 100 0.65 -8.60 -9.96
C ALA A 100 -0.24 -9.01 -11.14
N LYS A 101 0.25 -8.85 -12.38
CA LYS A 101 -0.48 -9.26 -13.59
C LYS A 101 -0.65 -10.77 -13.71
N MET A 102 0.34 -11.55 -13.27
CA MET A 102 0.25 -13.00 -13.23
C MET A 102 -0.83 -13.47 -12.28
N LEU A 103 -0.83 -12.92 -11.06
CA LEU A 103 -1.86 -13.25 -10.08
C LEU A 103 -3.25 -12.78 -10.54
N ALA A 104 -3.36 -11.59 -11.13
CA ALA A 104 -4.63 -11.09 -11.65
C ALA A 104 -5.14 -11.78 -12.93
N GLY A 105 -4.43 -12.79 -13.46
CA GLY A 105 -4.79 -13.48 -14.70
C GLY A 105 -4.67 -12.62 -15.97
N VAL A 106 -4.13 -11.41 -15.87
CA VAL A 106 -3.89 -10.51 -17.02
C VAL A 106 -2.76 -11.04 -17.89
N GLU A 107 -1.81 -11.74 -17.29
CA GLU A 107 -0.67 -12.32 -17.97
C GLU A 107 -0.39 -13.73 -17.49
N LYS A 108 -0.20 -14.69 -18.41
CA LYS A 108 0.08 -16.08 -18.01
C LYS A 108 1.53 -16.24 -17.56
N PRO A 109 1.80 -17.01 -16.49
CA PRO A 109 3.16 -17.42 -16.16
C PRO A 109 3.76 -18.28 -17.28
N THR A 110 5.08 -18.25 -17.42
CA THR A 110 5.83 -19.16 -18.29
C THR A 110 5.89 -20.57 -17.69
N THR A 111 6.06 -20.66 -16.37
CA THR A 111 5.99 -21.92 -15.62
C THR A 111 5.22 -21.72 -14.32
N GLY A 112 4.64 -22.80 -13.80
CA GLY A 112 3.84 -22.77 -12.58
C GLY A 112 2.39 -22.38 -12.83
N GLU A 113 1.60 -22.43 -11.77
CA GLU A 113 0.15 -22.23 -11.79
C GLU A 113 -0.25 -21.25 -10.69
N VAL A 114 -1.27 -20.44 -11.00
CA VAL A 114 -1.96 -19.55 -10.06
C VAL A 114 -3.37 -20.10 -9.93
N ASP A 115 -3.92 -20.05 -8.71
CA ASP A 115 -5.31 -20.43 -8.47
C ASP A 115 -6.28 -19.59 -9.32
N GLU A 116 -7.03 -20.26 -10.20
CA GLU A 116 -8.03 -19.65 -11.07
C GLU A 116 -9.45 -19.71 -10.47
N GLU A 117 -9.66 -20.39 -9.33
CA GLU A 117 -10.97 -20.52 -8.69
C GLU A 117 -11.36 -19.26 -7.89
N VAL A 118 -10.37 -18.42 -7.56
CA VAL A 118 -10.55 -17.23 -6.72
C VAL A 118 -10.81 -15.98 -7.54
N THR A 119 -11.80 -15.20 -7.12
CA THR A 119 -12.18 -13.95 -7.76
C THR A 119 -11.26 -12.79 -7.37
N ILE A 120 -10.63 -12.14 -8.37
CA ILE A 120 -9.65 -11.07 -8.15
C ILE A 120 -10.13 -9.73 -8.74
N ALA A 121 -10.19 -8.70 -7.90
CA ALA A 121 -10.38 -7.32 -8.33
C ALA A 121 -9.04 -6.60 -8.45
N TYR A 122 -8.58 -6.36 -9.69
CA TYR A 122 -7.28 -5.75 -9.96
C TYR A 122 -7.35 -4.24 -10.28
N LYS A 123 -6.54 -3.44 -9.56
CA LYS A 123 -6.17 -2.06 -9.89
C LYS A 123 -4.77 -2.04 -10.51
N PRO A 124 -4.60 -1.68 -11.80
CA PRO A 124 -3.29 -1.60 -12.45
C PRO A 124 -2.51 -0.34 -12.08
N GLN A 125 -1.17 -0.38 -12.20
CA GLN A 125 -0.27 0.76 -11.93
C GLN A 125 -0.65 2.00 -12.74
N TYR A 126 -0.69 1.85 -14.07
CA TYR A 126 -1.06 2.92 -15.00
C TYR A 126 -2.57 2.93 -15.21
N LEU A 127 -3.19 4.05 -14.82
CA LEU A 127 -4.60 4.31 -15.03
C LEU A 127 -4.77 5.02 -16.36
N VAL A 128 -5.49 4.40 -17.29
CA VAL A 128 -5.83 5.03 -18.57
C VAL A 128 -7.03 5.94 -18.32
N SER A 129 -6.87 7.24 -18.57
CA SER A 129 -7.92 8.26 -18.36
C SER A 129 -8.82 8.48 -19.58
N ASP A 130 -8.81 7.55 -20.54
CA ASP A 130 -9.49 7.68 -21.83
C ASP A 130 -11.02 7.47 -21.72
N PHE A 131 -11.54 7.41 -20.50
CA PHE A 131 -12.97 7.37 -20.26
C PHE A 131 -13.61 8.71 -20.63
N GLU A 132 -14.49 8.69 -21.62
CA GLU A 132 -15.33 9.83 -22.00
C GLU A 132 -16.57 9.87 -21.10
N GLY A 133 -16.56 10.74 -20.09
CA GLY A 133 -17.68 10.95 -19.19
C GLY A 133 -17.30 11.54 -17.85
N SER A 134 -18.32 11.77 -17.02
CA SER A 134 -18.14 12.23 -15.64
C SER A 134 -17.66 11.11 -14.71
N VAL A 135 -17.20 11.47 -13.51
CA VAL A 135 -16.90 10.50 -12.46
C VAL A 135 -18.13 9.69 -12.08
N SER A 136 -19.32 10.30 -12.05
CA SER A 136 -20.56 9.57 -11.79
C SER A 136 -20.86 8.52 -12.88
N ASP A 137 -20.66 8.87 -14.16
CA ASP A 137 -20.81 7.93 -15.28
C ASP A 137 -19.82 6.76 -15.13
N PHE A 138 -18.57 7.07 -14.79
CA PHE A 138 -17.54 6.04 -14.58
C PHE A 138 -17.90 5.09 -13.46
N LEU A 139 -18.34 5.61 -12.30
CA LEU A 139 -18.76 4.80 -11.16
C LEU A 139 -19.99 3.97 -11.51
N TYR A 140 -20.97 4.55 -12.20
CA TYR A 140 -22.15 3.80 -12.65
C TYR A 140 -21.80 2.62 -13.55
N MET A 141 -20.79 2.77 -14.43
CA MET A 141 -20.37 1.70 -15.34
C MET A 141 -19.39 0.69 -14.73
N ASN A 142 -18.51 1.12 -13.83
CA ASN A 142 -17.35 0.33 -13.39
C ASN A 142 -17.37 -0.02 -11.91
N ALA A 143 -18.33 0.50 -11.13
CA ALA A 143 -18.44 0.26 -9.71
C ALA A 143 -19.77 -0.40 -9.32
N PRO A 144 -19.85 -1.76 -9.29
CA PRO A 144 -21.12 -2.48 -9.08
C PRO A 144 -21.86 -2.10 -7.80
N SER A 145 -21.14 -1.78 -6.72
CA SER A 145 -21.75 -1.37 -5.46
C SER A 145 -22.10 0.13 -5.38
N TYR A 146 -21.92 0.90 -6.45
CA TYR A 146 -22.26 2.33 -6.47
C TYR A 146 -23.75 2.54 -6.22
N GLY A 147 -24.09 3.53 -5.38
CA GLY A 147 -25.45 3.77 -4.88
C GLY A 147 -25.83 2.97 -3.63
N SER A 148 -25.01 2.02 -3.18
CA SER A 148 -25.21 1.38 -1.88
C SER A 148 -24.74 2.31 -0.73
N LYS A 149 -25.42 2.23 0.42
CA LYS A 149 -25.03 3.00 1.61
C LYS A 149 -23.60 2.68 2.07
N ILE A 150 -23.19 1.42 1.95
CA ILE A 150 -21.84 0.98 2.33
C ILE A 150 -20.81 1.63 1.41
N PHE A 151 -21.03 1.61 0.09
CA PHE A 151 -20.12 2.30 -0.84
C PHE A 151 -20.05 3.79 -0.56
N GLU A 152 -21.20 4.44 -0.33
CA GLU A 152 -21.26 5.87 0.00
C GLU A 152 -20.46 6.20 1.27
N SER A 153 -20.70 5.46 2.38
CA SER A 153 -20.09 5.77 3.67
C SER A 153 -18.67 5.31 3.85
N GLU A 154 -18.29 4.18 3.25
CA GLU A 154 -17.00 3.54 3.50
C GLU A 154 -15.98 3.74 2.39
N ILE A 155 -16.42 4.12 1.19
CA ILE A 155 -15.54 4.30 0.02
C ILE A 155 -15.65 5.72 -0.51
N MET A 156 -16.84 6.16 -0.91
CA MET A 156 -17.04 7.44 -1.62
C MET A 156 -16.69 8.66 -0.75
N MET A 157 -17.29 8.78 0.43
CA MET A 157 -17.02 9.89 1.36
C MET A 157 -15.56 9.91 1.86
N PRO A 158 -14.95 8.79 2.30
CA PRO A 158 -13.54 8.79 2.70
C PRO A 158 -12.59 9.25 1.60
N PHE A 159 -12.84 8.85 0.35
CA PHE A 159 -12.03 9.28 -0.81
C PHE A 159 -12.40 10.67 -1.35
N ALA A 160 -13.41 11.33 -0.78
CA ALA A 160 -13.95 12.61 -1.24
C ALA A 160 -14.36 12.59 -2.72
N LEU A 161 -14.97 11.48 -3.17
CA LEU A 161 -15.45 11.33 -4.54
C LEU A 161 -16.73 12.13 -4.81
N ASP A 162 -17.51 12.39 -3.77
CA ASP A 162 -18.73 13.22 -3.79
C ASP A 162 -18.46 14.63 -4.32
N ASP A 163 -17.30 15.22 -3.96
CA ASP A 163 -16.85 16.53 -4.44
C ASP A 163 -16.50 16.57 -5.94
N MET A 164 -16.41 15.40 -6.60
CA MET A 164 -15.94 15.28 -7.99
C MET A 164 -16.87 14.51 -8.92
N LEU A 165 -18.07 14.12 -8.50
CA LEU A 165 -19.02 13.32 -9.31
C LEU A 165 -19.28 13.92 -10.70
N GLU A 166 -19.44 15.25 -10.78
CA GLU A 166 -19.71 15.98 -12.03
C GLU A 166 -18.45 16.28 -12.85
N LYS A 167 -17.25 16.05 -12.31
CA LYS A 167 -16.00 16.30 -13.04
C LYS A 167 -15.83 15.26 -14.13
N GLN A 168 -15.27 15.68 -15.26
CA GLN A 168 -14.87 14.77 -16.33
C GLN A 168 -13.65 13.96 -15.91
N VAL A 169 -13.65 12.64 -16.16
CA VAL A 169 -12.53 11.75 -15.78
C VAL A 169 -11.21 12.20 -16.40
N SER A 170 -11.25 12.67 -17.65
CA SER A 170 -10.09 13.22 -18.37
C SER A 170 -9.49 14.50 -17.75
N LYS A 171 -10.19 15.14 -16.81
CA LYS A 171 -9.75 16.37 -16.12
C LYS A 171 -9.27 16.10 -14.69
N LEU A 172 -9.32 14.86 -14.22
CA LEU A 172 -8.86 14.52 -12.88
C LEU A 172 -7.35 14.67 -12.76
N SER A 173 -6.90 15.18 -11.62
CA SER A 173 -5.50 15.06 -11.22
C SER A 173 -5.11 13.60 -11.00
N GLY A 174 -3.81 13.28 -11.03
CA GLY A 174 -3.33 11.91 -10.78
C GLY A 174 -3.83 11.34 -9.45
N GLY A 175 -3.87 12.14 -8.37
CA GLY A 175 -4.39 11.70 -7.07
C GLY A 175 -5.91 11.52 -7.03
N GLU A 176 -6.69 12.34 -7.77
CA GLU A 176 -8.13 12.12 -7.93
C GLU A 176 -8.41 10.83 -8.72
N LEU A 177 -7.71 10.63 -9.84
CA LEU A 177 -7.83 9.42 -10.67
C LEU A 177 -7.45 8.16 -9.88
N GLN A 178 -6.40 8.25 -9.06
CA GLN A 178 -5.97 7.15 -8.20
C GLN A 178 -7.02 6.76 -7.17
N ARG A 179 -7.63 7.73 -6.48
CA ARG A 179 -8.72 7.48 -5.52
C ARG A 179 -9.94 6.88 -6.19
N LEU A 180 -10.30 7.39 -7.37
CA LEU A 180 -11.40 6.82 -8.18
C LEU A 180 -11.14 5.36 -8.55
N ALA A 181 -9.93 5.02 -8.98
CA ALA A 181 -9.57 3.65 -9.35
C ALA A 181 -9.56 2.69 -8.16
N ILE A 182 -9.05 3.13 -7.00
CA ILE A 182 -9.11 2.33 -5.77
C ILE A 182 -10.57 2.08 -5.39
N ALA A 183 -11.40 3.13 -5.40
CA ALA A 183 -12.83 3.02 -5.07
C ALA A 183 -13.59 2.07 -6.02
N ALA A 184 -13.37 2.18 -7.32
CA ALA A 184 -13.98 1.28 -8.30
C ALA A 184 -13.52 -0.16 -8.11
N THR A 185 -12.25 -0.38 -7.74
CA THR A 185 -11.74 -1.73 -7.45
C THR A 185 -12.39 -2.31 -6.20
N LEU A 186 -12.47 -1.54 -5.12
CA LEU A 186 -13.13 -1.93 -3.86
C LEU A 186 -14.66 -2.08 -3.97
N SER A 187 -15.27 -1.60 -5.05
CA SER A 187 -16.71 -1.77 -5.28
C SER A 187 -17.10 -3.12 -5.87
N LYS A 188 -16.12 -3.85 -6.43
CA LYS A 188 -16.31 -5.18 -7.02
C LYS A 188 -16.42 -6.20 -5.90
N ASP A 189 -17.23 -7.22 -6.10
CA ASP A 189 -17.28 -8.39 -5.22
C ASP A 189 -16.13 -9.33 -5.64
N ALA A 190 -15.15 -9.48 -4.76
CA ALA A 190 -13.93 -10.24 -5.00
C ALA A 190 -13.37 -10.76 -3.68
N GLU A 191 -12.82 -11.96 -3.74
CA GLU A 191 -12.11 -12.62 -2.64
C GLU A 191 -10.73 -12.02 -2.42
N ILE A 192 -10.05 -11.58 -3.50
CA ILE A 192 -8.76 -10.89 -3.40
C ILE A 192 -8.82 -9.54 -4.12
N TYR A 193 -8.41 -8.48 -3.43
CA TYR A 193 -8.15 -7.18 -4.04
C TYR A 193 -6.67 -7.03 -4.32
N LEU A 194 -6.32 -6.78 -5.59
CA LEU A 194 -4.93 -6.61 -6.00
C LEU A 194 -4.70 -5.15 -6.39
N PHE A 195 -3.80 -4.46 -5.70
CA PHE A 195 -3.46 -3.07 -5.98
C PHE A 195 -2.01 -2.91 -6.42
N ASP A 196 -1.80 -2.40 -7.63
CA ASP A 196 -0.47 -2.05 -8.12
C ASP A 196 -0.23 -0.54 -8.00
N GLU A 197 0.71 -0.20 -7.11
CA GLU A 197 1.08 1.13 -6.65
C GLU A 197 -0.13 2.02 -6.29
N PRO A 198 -0.93 1.63 -5.27
CA PRO A 198 -2.08 2.42 -4.83
C PRO A 198 -1.68 3.80 -4.28
N THR A 199 -0.45 4.00 -3.82
CA THR A 199 0.01 5.27 -3.21
C THR A 199 0.51 6.31 -4.22
N ALA A 200 0.64 5.94 -5.51
CA ALA A 200 1.11 6.83 -6.55
C ALA A 200 0.26 8.11 -6.61
N PHE A 201 0.93 9.27 -6.70
CA PHE A 201 0.32 10.61 -6.72
C PHE A 201 -0.50 11.03 -5.47
N LEU A 202 -0.71 10.13 -4.51
CA LEU A 202 -1.40 10.44 -3.27
C LEU A 202 -0.48 11.19 -2.30
N ASP A 203 -1.03 12.20 -1.64
CA ASP A 203 -0.39 12.82 -0.48
C ASP A 203 -0.46 11.91 0.76
N VAL A 204 0.21 12.31 1.84
CA VAL A 204 0.30 11.49 3.06
C VAL A 204 -1.07 11.22 3.70
N GLU A 205 -2.00 12.18 3.70
CA GLU A 205 -3.35 11.92 4.23
C GLU A 205 -4.09 10.92 3.34
N GLN A 206 -4.02 11.12 2.03
CA GLN A 206 -4.71 10.28 1.05
C GLN A 206 -4.19 8.84 1.07
N ARG A 207 -2.87 8.64 1.27
CA ARG A 207 -2.28 7.29 1.45
C ARG A 207 -2.85 6.59 2.68
N LEU A 208 -3.01 7.30 3.79
CA LEU A 208 -3.55 6.73 5.03
C LEU A 208 -5.06 6.53 4.96
N VAL A 209 -5.78 7.39 4.24
CA VAL A 209 -7.18 7.14 3.87
C VAL A 209 -7.27 5.86 3.06
N ALA A 210 -6.47 5.72 2.00
CA ALA A 210 -6.46 4.52 1.16
C ALA A 210 -6.18 3.27 1.99
N ALA A 211 -5.16 3.29 2.85
CA ALA A 211 -4.84 2.14 3.69
C ALA A 211 -5.99 1.74 4.63
N ARG A 212 -6.61 2.73 5.30
CA ARG A 212 -7.74 2.47 6.20
C ARG A 212 -8.96 1.94 5.46
N VAL A 213 -9.28 2.51 4.29
CA VAL A 213 -10.43 2.08 3.49
C VAL A 213 -10.19 0.67 2.94
N ILE A 214 -9.00 0.39 2.38
CA ILE A 214 -8.64 -0.95 1.90
C ILE A 214 -8.77 -1.97 3.05
N ARG A 215 -8.13 -1.72 4.20
CA ARG A 215 -8.21 -2.62 5.36
C ARG A 215 -9.64 -2.87 5.82
N LYS A 216 -10.42 -1.79 5.98
CA LYS A 216 -11.81 -1.92 6.40
C LYS A 216 -12.64 -2.74 5.41
N MET A 217 -12.43 -2.55 4.11
CA MET A 217 -13.16 -3.30 3.10
C MET A 217 -12.78 -4.78 3.08
N VAL A 218 -11.48 -5.10 3.20
CA VAL A 218 -10.96 -6.47 3.33
C VAL A 218 -11.60 -7.18 4.53
N GLU A 219 -11.49 -6.59 5.72
CA GLU A 219 -12.05 -7.14 6.97
C GLU A 219 -13.59 -7.26 6.93
N SER A 220 -14.28 -6.28 6.32
CA SER A 220 -15.75 -6.31 6.25
C SER A 220 -16.32 -7.38 5.31
N ARG A 221 -15.50 -7.87 4.37
CA ARG A 221 -15.89 -8.82 3.33
C ARG A 221 -15.30 -10.21 3.56
N ASN A 222 -14.52 -10.41 4.62
CA ASN A 222 -13.74 -11.63 4.81
C ASN A 222 -12.94 -11.96 3.53
N ALA A 223 -12.26 -10.95 3.00
CA ALA A 223 -11.47 -11.03 1.78
C ALA A 223 -9.98 -10.92 2.14
N ALA A 224 -9.09 -10.98 1.14
CA ALA A 224 -7.68 -10.65 1.28
C ALA A 224 -7.27 -9.52 0.35
N SER A 225 -6.09 -8.94 0.57
CA SER A 225 -5.52 -7.93 -0.31
C SER A 225 -4.04 -8.16 -0.56
N LEU A 226 -3.64 -8.11 -1.83
CA LEU A 226 -2.24 -8.06 -2.24
C LEU A 226 -1.92 -6.67 -2.78
N ILE A 227 -0.91 -6.03 -2.21
CA ILE A 227 -0.55 -4.66 -2.59
C ILE A 227 0.91 -4.57 -3.00
N VAL A 228 1.14 -4.20 -4.25
CA VAL A 228 2.46 -3.83 -4.74
C VAL A 228 2.69 -2.34 -4.47
N ASP A 229 3.72 -2.00 -3.69
CA ASP A 229 4.09 -0.61 -3.45
C ASP A 229 5.59 -0.48 -3.10
N HIS A 230 6.07 0.75 -2.91
CA HIS A 230 7.45 1.05 -2.51
C HIS A 230 7.53 2.08 -1.35
N ASP A 231 6.40 2.60 -0.87
CA ASP A 231 6.33 3.47 0.29
C ASP A 231 6.38 2.66 1.59
N ILE A 232 7.56 2.64 2.22
CA ILE A 232 7.82 1.94 3.49
C ILE A 232 6.83 2.36 4.60
N VAL A 233 6.39 3.62 4.65
CA VAL A 233 5.46 4.09 5.69
C VAL A 233 4.05 3.54 5.45
N PHE A 234 3.62 3.48 4.19
CA PHE A 234 2.34 2.87 3.83
C PHE A 234 2.37 1.35 4.07
N ILE A 235 3.45 0.68 3.66
CA ILE A 235 3.68 -0.74 3.88
C ILE A 235 3.68 -1.07 5.38
N ASP A 236 4.45 -0.35 6.19
CA ASP A 236 4.46 -0.47 7.66
C ASP A 236 3.07 -0.34 8.28
N TYR A 237 2.25 0.54 7.73
CA TYR A 237 0.94 0.86 8.27
C TYR A 237 -0.13 -0.19 7.91
N ILE A 238 -0.05 -0.81 6.73
CA ILE A 238 -1.12 -1.65 6.21
C ILE A 238 -0.84 -3.16 6.24
N SER A 239 0.42 -3.58 6.24
CA SER A 239 0.78 -5.00 6.02
C SER A 239 0.57 -5.87 7.24
N ASP A 240 0.13 -7.10 7.00
CA ASP A 240 0.18 -8.21 7.96
C ASP A 240 1.39 -9.10 7.65
N ARG A 241 1.54 -9.49 6.38
CA ARG A 241 2.72 -10.16 5.82
C ARG A 241 3.26 -9.40 4.62
N ALA A 242 4.47 -9.76 4.21
CA ALA A 242 5.12 -9.13 3.09
C ALA A 242 5.99 -10.08 2.26
N MET A 243 6.19 -9.70 1.00
CA MET A 243 7.07 -10.32 0.03
C MET A 243 8.15 -9.32 -0.38
N VAL A 244 9.38 -9.81 -0.49
CA VAL A 244 10.53 -9.00 -0.91
C VAL A 244 10.87 -9.35 -2.35
N PHE A 245 11.02 -8.32 -3.17
CA PHE A 245 11.54 -8.45 -4.52
C PHE A 245 12.99 -8.00 -4.57
N ASN A 246 13.87 -8.94 -4.93
CA ASN A 246 15.31 -8.75 -5.11
C ASN A 246 15.75 -9.12 -6.53
N GLY A 247 16.98 -8.78 -6.90
CA GLY A 247 17.52 -8.98 -8.25
C GLY A 247 18.08 -7.71 -8.88
N THR A 248 18.26 -7.75 -10.19
CA THR A 248 18.88 -6.67 -10.96
C THR A 248 17.82 -6.00 -11.86
N PRO A 249 17.49 -4.71 -11.64
CA PRO A 249 16.48 -4.00 -12.42
C PRO A 249 16.67 -4.14 -13.94
N GLY A 250 15.63 -4.59 -14.63
CA GLY A 250 15.62 -4.78 -16.07
C GLY A 250 16.32 -6.05 -16.58
N LEU A 251 16.88 -6.89 -15.69
CA LEU A 251 17.51 -8.16 -16.06
C LEU A 251 16.84 -9.36 -15.38
N GLU A 252 16.76 -9.33 -14.05
CA GLU A 252 16.17 -10.44 -13.30
C GLU A 252 15.53 -9.98 -12.00
N GLY A 253 14.44 -10.65 -11.62
CA GLY A 253 13.72 -10.46 -10.38
C GLY A 253 13.41 -11.78 -9.70
N HIS A 254 13.44 -11.76 -8.39
CA HIS A 254 13.03 -12.86 -7.53
C HIS A 254 12.13 -12.33 -6.43
N ALA A 255 10.92 -12.88 -6.32
CA ALA A 255 9.98 -12.60 -5.25
C ALA A 255 10.00 -13.72 -4.22
N SER A 256 10.27 -13.37 -2.96
CA SER A 256 10.17 -14.32 -1.86
C SER A 256 8.71 -14.69 -1.59
N LYS A 257 8.49 -15.84 -0.94
CA LYS A 257 7.18 -16.19 -0.38
C LYS A 257 6.73 -15.14 0.65
N PRO A 258 5.42 -14.97 0.90
CA PRO A 258 4.97 -14.04 1.93
C PRO A 258 5.42 -14.50 3.33
N THR A 259 6.05 -13.61 4.09
CA THR A 259 6.54 -13.84 5.47
C THR A 259 6.10 -12.71 6.38
N ASP A 260 6.39 -12.80 7.68
CA ASP A 260 6.12 -11.69 8.59
C ASP A 260 6.84 -10.40 8.12
N LEU A 261 6.19 -9.26 8.33
CA LEU A 261 6.69 -7.96 7.89
C LEU A 261 8.11 -7.64 8.38
N ARG A 262 8.47 -8.10 9.57
CA ARG A 262 9.78 -7.79 10.16
C ARG A 262 10.90 -8.54 9.46
N THR A 263 10.70 -9.82 9.17
CA THR A 263 11.63 -10.63 8.37
C THR A 263 11.83 -10.02 6.99
N SER A 264 10.74 -9.73 6.27
CA SER A 264 10.80 -9.11 4.94
C SER A 264 11.49 -7.75 4.95
N MET A 265 11.19 -6.89 5.93
CA MET A 265 11.82 -5.58 6.05
C MET A 265 13.30 -5.68 6.41
N ASN A 266 13.71 -6.61 7.27
CA ASN A 266 15.11 -6.81 7.63
C ASN A 266 15.93 -7.28 6.41
N GLU A 267 15.39 -8.19 5.60
CA GLU A 267 16.02 -8.63 4.35
C GLU A 267 16.19 -7.46 3.36
N PHE A 268 15.10 -6.76 3.05
CA PHE A 268 15.11 -5.65 2.09
C PHE A 268 16.01 -4.50 2.52
N LEU A 269 15.89 -4.05 3.77
CA LEU A 269 16.69 -2.95 4.31
C LEU A 269 18.16 -3.33 4.49
N GLY A 270 18.43 -4.63 4.75
CA GLY A 270 19.76 -5.21 4.74
C GLY A 270 20.45 -5.05 3.40
N ASN A 271 19.76 -5.41 2.31
CA ASN A 271 20.25 -5.24 0.94
C ASN A 271 20.52 -3.77 0.58
N LEU A 272 19.75 -2.84 1.14
CA LEU A 272 19.96 -1.40 0.96
C LEU A 272 21.00 -0.78 1.91
N ASN A 273 21.45 -1.53 2.92
CA ASN A 273 22.32 -1.05 4.00
C ASN A 273 21.77 0.19 4.75
N ILE A 274 20.45 0.26 4.91
CA ILE A 274 19.73 1.33 5.60
C ILE A 274 19.07 0.75 6.85
N THR A 275 19.14 1.46 7.98
CA THR A 275 18.41 1.05 9.18
C THR A 275 17.28 2.01 9.54
N PHE A 276 16.18 1.45 10.01
CA PHE A 276 15.02 2.14 10.57
C PHE A 276 14.93 1.84 12.06
N ARG A 277 14.26 2.74 12.79
CA ARG A 277 13.88 2.56 14.18
C ARG A 277 12.47 3.10 14.40
N ARG A 278 11.88 2.75 15.54
CA ARG A 278 10.60 3.32 15.97
C ARG A 278 10.80 4.70 16.60
N ASP A 279 10.02 5.69 16.16
CA ASP A 279 9.96 6.95 16.90
C ASP A 279 9.32 6.72 18.28
N LYS A 280 9.86 7.34 19.32
CA LYS A 280 9.42 7.09 20.70
C LYS A 280 7.99 7.56 20.97
N GLU A 281 7.55 8.61 20.28
CA GLU A 281 6.25 9.25 20.50
C GLU A 281 5.18 8.63 19.60
N THR A 282 5.47 8.55 18.29
CA THR A 282 4.46 8.17 17.29
C THR A 282 4.56 6.73 16.82
N LYS A 283 5.59 5.99 17.26
CA LYS A 283 5.90 4.61 16.82
C LYS A 283 6.07 4.41 15.32
N ARG A 284 6.04 5.50 14.54
CA ARG A 284 6.30 5.46 13.11
C ARG A 284 7.71 4.93 12.80
N PRO A 285 7.92 4.33 11.63
CA PRO A 285 9.24 4.02 11.14
C PRO A 285 10.02 5.31 10.88
N ARG A 286 11.29 5.32 11.30
CA ARG A 286 12.20 6.45 11.15
C ARG A 286 13.59 5.97 10.77
N VAL A 287 14.10 6.46 9.65
CA VAL A 287 15.46 6.19 9.20
C VAL A 287 16.50 6.70 10.21
N ASN A 288 17.54 5.90 10.44
CA ASN A 288 18.70 6.33 11.19
C ASN A 288 19.65 7.15 10.30
N LYS A 289 20.44 8.02 10.94
CA LYS A 289 21.54 8.66 10.24
C LYS A 289 22.62 7.60 10.00
N LEU A 290 23.14 7.55 8.79
CA LEU A 290 24.28 6.71 8.41
C LEU A 290 25.41 6.87 9.43
N ASP A 291 25.98 5.74 9.88
CA ASP A 291 27.07 5.66 10.84
C ASP A 291 26.76 6.28 12.22
N SER A 292 25.49 6.45 12.56
CA SER A 292 25.12 6.75 13.94
C SER A 292 25.35 5.52 14.83
N TYR A 293 25.43 5.73 16.15
CA TYR A 293 25.57 4.63 17.12
C TYR A 293 24.49 3.56 16.92
N LEU A 294 23.21 3.98 16.82
CA LEU A 294 22.08 3.08 16.61
C LEU A 294 22.12 2.39 15.24
N ASP A 295 22.59 3.06 14.19
CA ASP A 295 22.76 2.44 12.85
C ASP A 295 23.77 1.30 12.91
N ARG A 296 24.92 1.51 13.56
CA ARG A 296 25.95 0.47 13.73
C ARG A 296 25.46 -0.68 14.61
N GLU A 297 24.82 -0.38 15.72
CA GLU A 297 24.28 -1.39 16.64
C GLU A 297 23.24 -2.29 15.94
N GLN A 298 22.34 -1.69 15.16
CA GLN A 298 21.33 -2.43 14.40
C GLN A 298 21.97 -3.31 13.33
N LYS A 299 22.95 -2.78 12.57
CA LYS A 299 23.69 -3.56 11.55
C LYS A 299 24.46 -4.73 12.17
N GLU A 300 25.12 -4.53 13.31
CA GLU A 300 25.86 -5.58 14.01
C GLU A 300 24.95 -6.72 14.46
N LYS A 301 23.69 -6.42 14.81
CA LYS A 301 22.67 -7.40 15.20
C LYS A 301 21.88 -7.99 14.03
N GLY A 302 22.05 -7.48 12.80
CA GLY A 302 21.22 -7.86 11.64
C GLY A 302 19.78 -7.31 11.70
N GLU A 303 19.54 -6.27 12.49
CA GLU A 303 18.20 -5.73 12.81
C GLU A 303 17.94 -4.39 12.13
N TYR A 304 17.73 -4.42 10.82
CA TYR A 304 17.60 -3.24 9.98
C TYR A 304 16.29 -2.47 10.13
N TYR A 305 15.21 -3.07 10.64
CA TYR A 305 13.90 -2.43 10.69
C TYR A 305 13.52 -1.86 12.05
N TYR A 306 13.54 -2.68 13.10
CA TYR A 306 13.50 -2.25 14.50
C TYR A 306 14.00 -3.39 15.40
N LEU A 307 14.65 -3.02 16.51
CA LEU A 307 15.08 -3.97 17.53
C LEU A 307 13.85 -4.65 18.14
N SER A 308 13.87 -5.97 18.25
CA SER A 308 12.95 -6.70 19.14
C SER A 308 13.29 -6.32 20.58
N ASP A 309 12.27 -5.94 21.35
CA ASP A 309 12.40 -5.74 22.80
C ASP A 309 12.76 -7.06 23.51
#